data_AF-A0AAD9YTJ2-F1
#
_entry.id   AF-A0AAD9YTJ2-F1
#
_cell.length_a   1.000
_cell.length_b   1.000
_cell.length_c   1.000
_cell.angle_alpha   90.00
_cell.angle_beta   90.00
_cell.angle_gamma   90.00
#
_symmetry.space_group_name_H-M   'P 1'
#
loop_
_entity.id
_entity.type
_entity.pdbx_description
1 polymer ?
#
loop_
_entity_poly.entity_id
_entity_poly.type
_entity_poly.pdbx_seq_one_letter_code
_entity_poly.pdbx_strand_id
1 'polypeptide(L)'
;MVPASTSLNAVSTNLSLTPFLLPLKTELSSSKPFLSDNAADERSHIASLENKQATASAPSGTPAVFLAEPTASDPVLAPASFKHPGLLHTDDDFARIRAKVNAGKEPWNTAWNKMLQSSYASSSYQPSPTSVVYRGSDGTHAENYGQLYRDVAAAYVLAVRWGISQDAEYGNAAVRIMNAWSSNLTTVSGNVDLYLAAGIYGYEFAQAGEIMRDFEGNGQINEAVPYTFWYDNQVLGQTMESGRDQGHNTLNIALLGVIAQIAYNQGNDLFSYNGSIILAASEYVARYKL
;
A
#
# COMPACT_ATOMS: atom_id res chain seq x y z
N MET A 1 -44.51 -31.98 45.94
CA MET A 1 -43.89 -30.67 45.68
C MET A 1 -43.72 -30.52 44.18
N VAL A 2 -44.39 -29.52 43.62
CA VAL A 2 -44.52 -29.12 42.20
C VAL A 2 -43.57 -27.92 42.00
N PRO A 3 -43.12 -27.51 40.79
CA PRO A 3 -42.39 -28.22 39.71
C PRO A 3 -41.21 -27.34 39.21
N ALA A 4 -40.60 -27.65 38.05
CA ALA A 4 -40.53 -26.75 36.88
C ALA A 4 -39.33 -27.02 35.94
N SER A 5 -39.70 -27.14 34.67
CA SER A 5 -38.92 -27.14 33.44
C SER A 5 -38.02 -25.92 33.23
N THR A 6 -36.96 -26.07 32.42
CA THR A 6 -36.36 -24.99 31.61
C THR A 6 -35.51 -25.64 30.51
N SER A 7 -36.08 -25.90 29.34
CA SER A 7 -35.98 -25.08 28.11
C SER A 7 -34.55 -24.88 27.59
N LEU A 8 -34.22 -25.62 26.53
CA LEU A 8 -33.21 -25.28 25.54
C LEU A 8 -33.54 -23.90 24.96
N ASN A 9 -32.66 -22.92 25.21
CA ASN A 9 -32.65 -21.67 24.45
C ASN A 9 -31.28 -21.54 23.77
N ALA A 10 -31.33 -21.61 22.44
CA ALA A 10 -30.25 -21.22 21.55
C ALA A 10 -29.92 -19.75 21.80
N VAL A 11 -28.71 -19.48 22.30
CA VAL A 11 -28.18 -18.12 22.34
C VAL A 11 -27.47 -17.88 21.00
N SER A 12 -28.24 -17.28 20.09
CA SER A 12 -27.71 -16.50 18.97
C SER A 12 -26.73 -15.45 19.53
N THR A 13 -25.45 -15.61 19.23
CA THR A 13 -24.46 -14.54 19.41
C THR A 13 -24.39 -13.73 18.12
N ASN A 14 -25.25 -12.71 18.05
CA ASN A 14 -25.07 -11.59 17.15
C ASN A 14 -23.72 -10.90 17.48
N LEU A 15 -22.67 -11.19 16.72
CA LEU A 15 -21.49 -10.32 16.69
C LEU A 15 -21.86 -9.03 15.97
N SER A 16 -22.26 -8.02 16.74
CA SER A 16 -22.32 -6.63 16.31
C SER A 16 -20.90 -6.16 16.00
N LEU A 17 -20.56 -6.05 14.72
CA LEU A 17 -19.41 -5.28 14.24
C LEU A 17 -19.73 -3.80 14.42
N THR A 18 -19.44 -3.27 15.61
CA THR A 18 -19.41 -1.84 15.85
C THR A 18 -17.96 -1.37 15.68
N PRO A 19 -17.61 -0.66 14.59
CA PRO A 19 -16.31 -0.01 14.50
C PRO A 19 -16.21 1.08 15.57
N PHE A 20 -15.15 1.01 16.36
CA PHE A 20 -14.83 1.93 17.44
C PHE A 20 -14.39 3.28 16.84
N LEU A 21 -15.36 4.15 16.54
CA LEU A 21 -15.16 5.53 16.14
C LEU A 21 -15.97 6.43 17.07
N LEU A 22 -15.30 7.11 17.99
CA LEU A 22 -15.85 8.23 18.76
C LEU A 22 -14.71 9.19 19.13
N PRO A 23 -14.94 10.50 19.24
CA PRO A 23 -15.44 11.39 18.20
C PRO A 23 -14.44 12.53 17.93
N LEU A 24 -14.04 12.73 16.67
CA LEU A 24 -13.44 13.99 16.24
C LEU A 24 -14.57 14.96 15.85
N LYS A 25 -15.21 15.59 16.84
CA LYS A 25 -16.12 16.72 16.60
C LYS A 25 -16.00 17.75 17.72
N THR A 26 -15.03 18.65 17.55
CA THR A 26 -15.17 20.08 17.85
C THR A 26 -13.99 20.77 17.16
N GLU A 27 -14.26 21.30 15.95
CA GLU A 27 -13.55 22.36 15.20
C GLU A 27 -13.59 22.11 13.69
N LEU A 28 -14.80 22.08 13.12
CA LEU A 28 -15.02 22.41 11.71
C LEU A 28 -16.41 23.05 11.61
N SER A 29 -16.47 24.31 12.04
CA SER A 29 -17.63 25.19 11.88
C SER A 29 -17.13 26.51 11.29
N SER A 30 -16.70 26.51 10.03
CA SER A 30 -16.56 27.75 9.23
C SER A 30 -16.32 27.61 7.72
N SER A 31 -16.33 26.43 7.11
CA SER A 31 -16.24 26.33 5.64
C SER A 31 -17.57 25.90 5.02
N LYS A 32 -18.23 26.85 4.35
CA LYS A 32 -19.46 26.64 3.56
C LYS A 32 -19.23 25.56 2.48
N PRO A 33 -20.24 24.71 2.16
CA PRO A 33 -20.10 23.70 1.13
C PRO A 33 -20.08 24.34 -0.26
N PHE A 34 -19.03 24.07 -1.02
CA PHE A 34 -18.97 24.32 -2.46
C PHE A 34 -19.45 23.04 -3.16
N LEU A 35 -20.75 23.00 -3.47
CA LEU A 35 -21.38 22.11 -4.46
C LEU A 35 -22.87 22.49 -4.47
N SER A 36 -23.28 23.26 -5.48
CA SER A 36 -24.69 23.49 -5.80
C SER A 36 -25.14 22.45 -6.82
N ASP A 37 -26.19 21.71 -6.49
CA ASP A 37 -26.90 20.81 -7.38
C ASP A 37 -27.53 21.59 -8.56
N ASN A 38 -26.91 21.57 -9.75
CA ASN A 38 -27.62 21.71 -11.02
C ASN A 38 -26.72 21.42 -12.22
N ALA A 39 -26.95 20.28 -12.87
CA ALA A 39 -26.28 19.87 -14.13
C ALA A 39 -26.59 20.79 -15.34
N ALA A 40 -27.40 21.84 -15.16
CA ALA A 40 -27.68 22.86 -16.16
C ALA A 40 -26.61 23.97 -16.20
N ASP A 41 -25.92 24.25 -15.09
CA ASP A 41 -24.94 25.35 -15.01
C ASP A 41 -23.60 25.00 -15.68
N GLU A 42 -23.15 23.74 -15.61
CA GLU A 42 -21.90 23.30 -16.27
C GLU A 42 -21.98 23.36 -17.81
N ARG A 43 -23.15 23.12 -18.41
CA ARG A 43 -23.33 23.19 -19.87
C ARG A 43 -23.26 24.62 -20.40
N SER A 44 -23.68 25.61 -19.61
CA SER A 44 -23.60 27.03 -19.99
C SER A 44 -22.16 27.56 -19.95
N HIS A 45 -21.34 27.02 -19.05
CA HIS A 45 -19.94 27.40 -18.92
C HIS A 45 -19.08 26.84 -20.07
N ILE A 46 -19.35 25.61 -20.51
CA ILE A 46 -18.65 24.98 -21.65
C ILE A 46 -19.02 25.66 -22.97
N ALA A 47 -20.29 26.01 -23.20
CA ALA A 47 -20.72 26.71 -24.42
C ALA A 47 -20.13 28.14 -24.55
N SER A 48 -19.85 28.82 -23.43
CA SER A 48 -19.17 30.12 -23.40
C SER A 48 -17.70 30.03 -23.81
N LEU A 49 -17.04 28.88 -23.54
CA LEU A 49 -15.64 28.63 -23.90
C LEU A 49 -15.50 28.27 -25.38
N GLU A 50 -16.45 27.50 -25.94
CA GLU A 50 -16.46 27.14 -27.36
C GLU A 50 -16.76 28.35 -28.27
N ASN A 51 -17.60 29.29 -27.83
CA ASN A 51 -17.93 30.49 -28.61
C ASN A 51 -16.80 31.54 -28.62
N LYS A 52 -15.83 31.45 -27.69
CA LYS A 52 -14.61 32.29 -27.69
C LYS A 52 -13.54 31.82 -28.68
N GLN A 53 -13.59 30.57 -29.13
CA GLN A 53 -12.67 30.04 -30.16
C GLN A 53 -13.15 30.29 -31.60
N ALA A 54 -14.44 30.62 -31.80
CA ALA A 54 -15.04 30.71 -33.14
C ALA A 54 -14.98 32.11 -33.82
N THR A 55 -14.38 33.14 -33.20
CA THR A 55 -14.43 34.52 -33.73
C THR A 55 -13.08 35.15 -34.13
N ALA A 56 -12.00 34.38 -34.24
CA ALA A 56 -10.72 34.89 -34.75
C ALA A 56 -10.52 34.55 -36.24
N SER A 57 -10.81 35.50 -37.13
CA SER A 57 -10.47 35.45 -38.55
C SER A 57 -8.98 35.74 -38.77
N ALA A 58 -8.32 34.91 -39.60
CA ALA A 58 -6.89 35.00 -39.90
C ALA A 58 -6.57 36.13 -40.91
N PRO A 59 -5.52 36.94 -40.71
CA PRO A 59 -4.91 37.71 -41.79
C PRO A 59 -3.87 36.86 -42.51
N SER A 60 -3.94 36.85 -43.84
CA SER A 60 -2.93 36.29 -44.73
C SER A 60 -1.75 37.25 -44.87
N GLY A 61 -0.57 36.78 -44.48
CA GLY A 61 0.68 37.48 -44.70
C GLY A 61 1.76 36.91 -43.80
N THR A 62 2.79 36.32 -44.39
CA THR A 62 3.94 35.77 -43.68
C THR A 62 4.89 36.91 -43.26
N PRO A 63 5.19 37.05 -41.97
CA PRO A 63 6.53 37.40 -41.54
C PRO A 63 7.12 36.24 -40.73
N ALA A 64 8.39 35.95 -40.97
CA ALA A 64 9.14 34.96 -40.21
C ALA A 64 9.08 35.31 -38.71
N VAL A 65 8.33 34.51 -37.94
CA VAL A 65 8.38 34.55 -36.49
C VAL A 65 9.61 33.74 -36.09
N PHE A 66 10.64 34.42 -35.58
CA PHE A 66 11.67 33.76 -34.79
C PHE A 66 10.95 33.04 -33.64
N LEU A 67 10.99 31.71 -33.65
CA LEU A 67 10.60 30.92 -32.49
C LEU A 67 11.64 31.24 -31.40
N ALA A 68 11.28 32.09 -30.45
CA ALA A 68 12.03 32.17 -29.21
C ALA A 68 11.96 30.78 -28.56
N GLU A 69 13.13 30.18 -28.32
CA GLU A 69 13.22 28.97 -27.51
C GLU A 69 12.56 29.22 -26.14
N PRO A 70 11.80 28.25 -25.59
CA PRO A 70 11.20 28.42 -24.29
C PRO A 70 12.31 28.60 -23.26
N THR A 71 12.43 29.80 -22.70
CA THR A 71 13.33 30.06 -21.58
C THR A 71 12.85 29.26 -20.38
N ALA A 72 13.64 28.26 -19.98
CA ALA A 72 13.44 27.51 -18.76
C ALA A 72 13.62 28.43 -17.55
N SER A 73 12.54 28.88 -16.92
CA SER A 73 12.63 29.48 -15.58
C SER A 73 11.30 29.52 -14.81
N ASP A 74 10.45 28.51 -14.96
CA ASP A 74 9.54 28.17 -13.86
C ASP A 74 10.14 26.96 -13.14
N PRO A 75 10.44 27.03 -11.84
CA PRO A 75 10.80 25.84 -11.10
C PRO A 75 9.57 24.94 -11.12
N VAL A 76 9.64 23.88 -11.93
CA VAL A 76 8.79 22.71 -11.74
C VAL A 76 9.06 22.29 -10.29
N LEU A 77 8.11 22.56 -9.39
CA LEU A 77 8.15 22.02 -8.04
C LEU A 77 8.36 20.52 -8.21
N ALA A 78 9.55 20.04 -7.84
CA ALA A 78 9.78 18.61 -7.73
C ALA A 78 8.62 18.05 -6.90
N PRO A 79 7.95 16.97 -7.34
CA PRO A 79 6.85 16.41 -6.58
C PRO A 79 7.34 16.18 -5.14
N ALA A 80 6.58 16.66 -4.16
CA ALA A 80 6.92 16.48 -2.76
C ALA A 80 7.18 14.98 -2.52
N SER A 81 8.35 14.64 -1.97
CA SER A 81 8.68 13.26 -1.64
C SER A 81 7.57 12.69 -0.77
N PHE A 82 7.00 11.55 -1.16
CA PHE A 82 5.98 10.88 -0.35
C PHE A 82 6.57 10.54 1.02
N LYS A 83 6.09 11.18 2.10
CA LYS A 83 6.57 10.90 3.46
C LYS A 83 6.07 9.50 3.82
N HIS A 84 7.00 8.64 4.21
CA HIS A 84 6.72 7.27 4.60
C HIS A 84 7.16 7.07 6.06
N PRO A 85 6.35 6.46 6.94
CA PRO A 85 4.90 6.24 6.81
C PRO A 85 4.14 7.57 6.73
N GLY A 86 3.13 7.65 5.84
CA GLY A 86 2.36 8.87 5.64
C GLY A 86 0.88 8.69 5.31
N LEU A 87 0.35 7.46 5.44
CA LEU A 87 -1.08 7.20 5.30
C LEU A 87 -1.82 7.54 6.61
N LEU A 88 -2.35 6.55 7.34
CA LEU A 88 -3.04 6.80 8.63
C LEU A 88 -2.07 7.00 9.80
N HIS A 89 -0.83 6.53 9.66
CA HIS A 89 0.21 6.67 10.67
C HIS A 89 1.43 7.35 10.08
N THR A 90 2.09 8.14 10.92
CA THR A 90 3.40 8.71 10.65
C THR A 90 4.46 8.13 11.59
N ASP A 91 5.74 8.29 11.25
CA ASP A 91 6.84 7.98 12.17
C ASP A 91 6.71 8.71 13.51
N ASP A 92 6.27 9.98 13.47
CA ASP A 92 6.05 10.80 14.65
C ASP A 92 4.94 10.21 15.55
N ASP A 93 3.92 9.57 14.96
CA ASP A 93 2.87 8.86 15.69
C ASP A 93 3.43 7.62 16.37
N PHE A 94 4.18 6.78 15.65
CA PHE A 94 4.79 5.58 16.21
C PHE A 94 5.79 5.91 17.31
N ALA A 95 6.65 6.91 17.11
CA ALA A 95 7.60 7.38 18.12
C ALA A 95 6.87 7.86 19.38
N ARG A 96 5.80 8.64 19.22
CA ARG A 96 4.97 9.13 20.33
C ARG A 96 4.30 7.97 21.08
N ILE A 97 3.66 7.05 20.38
CA ILE A 97 2.97 5.90 21.01
C ILE A 97 3.97 5.03 21.75
N ARG A 98 5.10 4.67 21.13
CA ARG A 98 6.18 3.89 21.75
C ARG A 98 6.70 4.54 23.02
N ALA A 99 6.98 5.84 23.00
CA ALA A 99 7.42 6.56 24.20
C ALA A 99 6.38 6.50 25.34
N LYS A 100 5.08 6.63 25.02
CA LYS A 100 4.00 6.54 26.02
C LYS A 100 3.81 5.14 26.56
N VAL A 101 3.86 4.12 25.71
CA VAL A 101 3.77 2.69 26.11
C VAL A 101 4.95 2.32 27.00
N ASN A 102 6.18 2.64 26.60
CA ASN A 102 7.39 2.34 27.39
C ASN A 102 7.39 3.05 28.75
N ALA A 103 6.78 4.22 28.85
CA ALA A 103 6.63 4.97 30.10
C ALA A 103 5.38 4.56 30.91
N GLY A 104 4.62 3.54 30.50
CA GLY A 104 3.41 3.08 31.17
C GLY A 104 2.33 4.17 31.28
N LYS A 105 2.26 5.10 30.31
CA LYS A 105 1.32 6.23 30.36
C LYS A 105 -0.05 5.83 29.82
N GLU A 106 -1.08 6.21 30.57
CA GLU A 106 -2.47 6.07 30.14
C GLU A 106 -2.92 7.23 29.24
N PRO A 107 -3.83 6.99 28.27
CA PRO A 107 -4.53 5.71 27.98
C PRO A 107 -3.77 4.75 27.05
N TRP A 108 -2.55 5.09 26.59
CA TRP A 108 -1.78 4.29 25.63
C TRP A 108 -1.47 2.89 26.14
N ASN A 109 -1.09 2.76 27.41
CA ASN A 109 -0.76 1.47 28.01
C ASN A 109 -1.99 0.55 28.10
N THR A 110 -3.17 1.06 28.47
CA THR A 110 -4.43 0.29 28.41
C THR A 110 -4.73 -0.19 26.98
N ALA A 111 -4.62 0.70 25.98
CA ALA A 111 -4.87 0.35 24.58
C ALA A 111 -3.86 -0.70 24.05
N TRP A 112 -2.59 -0.55 24.40
CA TRP A 112 -1.52 -1.49 24.07
C TRP A 112 -1.82 -2.88 24.64
N ASN A 113 -2.11 -2.97 25.94
CA ASN A 113 -2.43 -4.25 26.58
C ASN A 113 -3.68 -4.92 26.00
N LYS A 114 -4.68 -4.13 25.58
CA LYS A 114 -5.85 -4.65 24.86
C LYS A 114 -5.48 -5.22 23.50
N MET A 115 -4.61 -4.54 22.74
CA MET A 115 -4.13 -5.04 21.45
C MET A 115 -3.37 -6.36 21.61
N LEU A 116 -2.53 -6.49 22.64
CA LEU A 116 -1.77 -7.71 22.92
C LEU A 116 -2.63 -8.94 23.21
N GLN A 117 -3.87 -8.74 23.65
CA GLN A 117 -4.84 -9.83 23.89
C GLN A 117 -5.56 -10.30 22.62
N SER A 118 -5.41 -9.59 21.50
CA SER A 118 -6.02 -9.96 20.23
C SER A 118 -5.26 -11.11 19.58
N SER A 119 -5.98 -12.11 19.06
CA SER A 119 -5.39 -13.18 18.24
C SER A 119 -4.74 -12.64 16.96
N TYR A 120 -5.22 -11.49 16.45
CA TYR A 120 -4.65 -10.80 15.29
C TYR A 120 -3.30 -10.15 15.58
N ALA A 121 -2.96 -9.93 16.85
CA ALA A 121 -1.64 -9.43 17.22
C ALA A 121 -0.60 -10.55 17.39
N SER A 122 -0.98 -11.82 17.23
CA SER A 122 -0.06 -12.95 17.42
C SER A 122 0.90 -13.10 16.24
N SER A 123 2.20 -13.15 16.50
CA SER A 123 3.21 -13.43 15.47
C SER A 123 3.04 -14.80 14.80
N SER A 124 2.41 -15.75 15.51
CA SER A 124 2.10 -17.10 15.01
C SER A 124 0.81 -17.19 14.18
N TYR A 125 0.10 -16.07 13.95
CA TYR A 125 -1.13 -16.03 13.15
C TYR A 125 -0.93 -16.71 11.78
N GLN A 126 -1.86 -17.55 11.33
CA GLN A 126 -1.75 -18.23 10.04
C GLN A 126 -2.75 -17.66 9.04
N PRO A 127 -2.28 -17.06 7.92
CA PRO A 127 -3.19 -16.58 6.89
C PRO A 127 -3.84 -17.74 6.13
N SER A 128 -4.98 -17.45 5.54
CA SER A 128 -5.81 -18.38 4.75
C SER A 128 -6.11 -17.78 3.37
N PRO A 129 -5.09 -17.50 2.54
CA PRO A 129 -5.29 -16.87 1.26
C PRO A 129 -6.08 -17.78 0.29
N THR A 130 -6.86 -17.15 -0.58
CA THR A 130 -7.59 -17.83 -1.65
C THR A 130 -7.39 -17.11 -2.98
N SER A 131 -7.47 -17.88 -4.08
CA SER A 131 -7.27 -17.33 -5.42
C SER A 131 -8.43 -16.48 -5.90
N VAL A 132 -9.64 -16.81 -5.43
CA VAL A 132 -10.85 -16.03 -5.70
C VAL A 132 -11.55 -15.69 -4.38
N VAL A 133 -11.75 -14.39 -4.16
CA VAL A 133 -12.58 -13.88 -3.07
C VAL A 133 -13.97 -13.58 -3.58
N TYR A 134 -14.97 -14.30 -3.07
CA TYR A 134 -16.39 -14.10 -3.36
C TYR A 134 -17.04 -13.23 -2.29
N ARG A 135 -17.66 -12.13 -2.73
CA ARG A 135 -18.52 -11.28 -1.91
C ARG A 135 -19.86 -11.02 -2.58
N GLY A 136 -20.91 -11.19 -1.80
CA GLY A 136 -22.29 -11.23 -2.24
C GLY A 136 -22.62 -12.54 -2.97
N SER A 137 -23.91 -12.85 -3.04
CA SER A 137 -24.39 -14.08 -3.69
C SER A 137 -24.39 -13.94 -5.20
N ASP A 138 -23.66 -14.82 -5.90
CA ASP A 138 -23.71 -14.99 -7.35
C ASP A 138 -24.55 -16.22 -7.77
N GLY A 139 -25.21 -16.88 -6.81
CA GLY A 139 -26.02 -18.08 -7.02
C GLY A 139 -25.23 -19.37 -7.22
N THR A 140 -23.90 -19.34 -7.20
CA THR A 140 -23.03 -20.51 -7.48
C THR A 140 -22.01 -20.76 -6.37
N HIS A 141 -21.33 -19.72 -5.90
CA HIS A 141 -20.22 -19.81 -4.96
C HIS A 141 -20.63 -19.28 -3.59
N ALA A 142 -20.16 -19.96 -2.54
CA ALA A 142 -20.31 -19.46 -1.18
C ALA A 142 -19.39 -18.27 -0.94
N GLU A 143 -19.84 -17.31 -0.15
CA GLU A 143 -19.04 -16.16 0.26
C GLU A 143 -17.84 -16.59 1.11
N ASN A 144 -16.65 -16.08 0.79
CA ASN A 144 -15.42 -16.38 1.52
C ASN A 144 -14.61 -15.11 1.89
N TYR A 145 -15.11 -13.91 1.57
CA TYR A 145 -14.47 -12.62 1.89
C TYR A 145 -14.09 -12.44 3.36
N GLY A 146 -14.69 -13.24 4.25
CA GLY A 146 -14.29 -13.37 5.64
C GLY A 146 -12.82 -13.70 5.86
N GLN A 147 -12.25 -14.55 5.00
CA GLN A 147 -10.83 -14.91 5.07
C GLN A 147 -9.95 -13.69 4.80
N LEU A 148 -10.28 -12.95 3.75
CA LEU A 148 -9.57 -11.74 3.35
C LEU A 148 -9.54 -10.71 4.48
N TYR A 149 -10.69 -10.23 4.95
CA TYR A 149 -10.70 -9.11 5.90
C TYR A 149 -10.05 -9.45 7.25
N ARG A 150 -10.14 -10.70 7.71
CA ARG A 150 -9.50 -11.11 8.97
C ARG A 150 -7.99 -11.12 8.84
N ASP A 151 -7.48 -11.63 7.72
CA ASP A 151 -6.06 -11.67 7.45
C ASP A 151 -5.49 -10.27 7.22
N VAL A 152 -6.21 -9.39 6.49
CA VAL A 152 -5.79 -7.99 6.33
C VAL A 152 -5.73 -7.27 7.68
N ALA A 153 -6.75 -7.46 8.53
CA ALA A 153 -6.76 -6.90 9.87
C ALA A 153 -5.60 -7.42 10.73
N ALA A 154 -5.25 -8.71 10.61
CA ALA A 154 -4.08 -9.27 11.29
C ALA A 154 -2.77 -8.67 10.76
N ALA A 155 -2.60 -8.54 9.44
CA ALA A 155 -1.42 -7.90 8.85
C ALA A 155 -1.25 -6.46 9.34
N TYR A 156 -2.33 -5.68 9.36
CA TYR A 156 -2.30 -4.30 9.83
C TYR A 156 -2.00 -4.19 11.34
N VAL A 157 -2.65 -5.01 12.18
CA VAL A 157 -2.38 -5.03 13.63
C VAL A 157 -0.94 -5.44 13.93
N LEU A 158 -0.41 -6.43 13.21
CA LEU A 158 0.99 -6.87 13.35
C LEU A 158 1.98 -5.80 12.89
N ALA A 159 1.68 -5.09 11.80
CA ALA A 159 2.47 -3.96 11.33
C ALA A 159 2.49 -2.83 12.37
N VAL A 160 1.34 -2.48 12.95
CA VAL A 160 1.26 -1.51 14.06
C VAL A 160 2.03 -2.00 15.29
N ARG A 161 1.92 -3.29 15.62
CA ARG A 161 2.64 -3.89 16.75
C ARG A 161 4.15 -3.80 16.56
N TRP A 162 4.67 -4.10 15.37
CA TRP A 162 6.07 -3.86 15.01
C TRP A 162 6.41 -2.37 15.08
N GLY A 163 5.57 -1.52 14.49
CA GLY A 163 5.70 -0.08 14.47
C GLY A 163 5.79 0.55 15.86
N ILE A 164 5.29 -0.10 16.93
CA ILE A 164 5.39 0.34 18.34
C ILE A 164 6.50 -0.40 19.10
N SER A 165 6.55 -1.73 19.04
CA SER A 165 7.50 -2.54 19.83
C SER A 165 8.91 -2.55 19.27
N GLN A 166 9.06 -2.33 17.96
CA GLN A 166 10.29 -2.54 17.19
C GLN A 166 10.80 -4.00 17.22
N ASP A 167 9.93 -4.94 17.57
CA ASP A 167 10.25 -6.36 17.53
C ASP A 167 9.96 -6.92 16.13
N ALA A 168 11.02 -7.35 15.46
CA ALA A 168 11.00 -7.84 14.08
C ALA A 168 10.11 -9.08 13.90
N GLU A 169 9.80 -9.84 14.96
CA GLU A 169 8.92 -11.01 14.88
C GLU A 169 7.52 -10.64 14.34
N TYR A 170 6.98 -9.49 14.75
CA TYR A 170 5.67 -9.03 14.30
C TYR A 170 5.71 -8.44 12.89
N GLY A 171 6.82 -7.81 12.51
CA GLY A 171 7.02 -7.34 11.14
C GLY A 171 7.07 -8.52 10.15
N ASN A 172 7.83 -9.57 10.50
CA ASN A 172 7.90 -10.81 9.73
C ASN A 172 6.52 -11.47 9.58
N ALA A 173 5.71 -11.47 10.64
CA ALA A 173 4.36 -12.00 10.59
C ALA A 173 3.42 -11.18 9.69
N ALA A 174 3.52 -9.84 9.71
CA ALA A 174 2.75 -8.96 8.83
C ALA A 174 3.11 -9.20 7.35
N VAL A 175 4.41 -9.19 7.03
CA VAL A 175 4.91 -9.46 5.66
C VAL A 175 4.49 -10.85 5.18
N ARG A 176 4.55 -11.88 6.03
CA ARG A 176 4.10 -13.24 5.68
C ARG A 176 2.65 -13.27 5.23
N ILE A 177 1.76 -12.53 5.90
CA ILE A 177 0.34 -12.46 5.50
C ILE A 177 0.19 -11.74 4.16
N MET A 178 0.85 -10.59 3.97
CA MET A 178 0.78 -9.82 2.73
C MET A 178 1.35 -10.59 1.53
N ASN A 179 2.47 -11.29 1.73
CA ASN A 179 3.08 -12.14 0.70
C ASN A 179 2.19 -13.35 0.36
N ALA A 180 1.54 -13.95 1.35
CA ALA A 180 0.62 -15.07 1.14
C ALA A 180 -0.60 -14.67 0.29
N TRP A 181 -1.15 -13.46 0.50
CA TRP A 181 -2.28 -12.96 -0.29
C TRP A 181 -1.86 -12.46 -1.67
N SER A 182 -0.78 -11.68 -1.77
CA SER A 182 -0.30 -11.14 -3.06
C SER A 182 0.13 -12.23 -4.05
N SER A 183 0.64 -13.36 -3.57
CA SER A 183 1.02 -14.50 -4.41
C SER A 183 -0.16 -15.41 -4.80
N ASN A 184 -1.32 -15.30 -4.16
CA ASN A 184 -2.43 -16.23 -4.34
C ASN A 184 -3.67 -15.59 -4.99
N LEU A 185 -4.08 -14.40 -4.52
CA LEU A 185 -5.30 -13.74 -4.94
C LEU A 185 -5.21 -13.23 -6.38
N THR A 186 -6.00 -13.82 -7.27
CA THR A 186 -6.07 -13.41 -8.68
C THR A 186 -7.34 -12.62 -8.98
N THR A 187 -8.42 -12.86 -8.24
CA THR A 187 -9.75 -12.32 -8.58
C THR A 187 -10.59 -12.00 -7.34
N VAL A 188 -11.29 -10.86 -7.36
CA VAL A 188 -12.43 -10.59 -6.48
C VAL A 188 -13.70 -10.71 -7.31
N SER A 189 -14.63 -11.55 -6.88
CA SER A 189 -15.84 -11.95 -7.60
C SER A 189 -17.06 -11.94 -6.68
N GLY A 190 -18.21 -12.32 -7.23
CA GLY A 190 -19.51 -12.31 -6.57
C GLY A 190 -20.48 -11.36 -7.28
N ASN A 191 -21.37 -10.72 -6.53
CA ASN A 191 -22.30 -9.72 -7.09
C ASN A 191 -21.66 -8.31 -7.04
N VAL A 192 -22.47 -7.26 -7.14
CA VAL A 192 -22.02 -5.85 -7.06
C VAL A 192 -21.24 -5.49 -5.79
N ASP A 193 -21.35 -6.29 -4.71
CA ASP A 193 -20.59 -6.12 -3.48
C ASP A 193 -19.08 -6.40 -3.66
N LEU A 194 -18.65 -7.02 -4.76
CA LEU A 194 -17.22 -7.20 -5.08
C LEU A 194 -16.46 -5.86 -5.13
N TYR A 195 -17.08 -4.81 -5.67
CA TYR A 195 -16.49 -3.47 -5.73
C TYR A 195 -16.31 -2.87 -4.33
N LEU A 196 -17.26 -3.14 -3.44
CA LEU A 196 -17.15 -2.76 -2.04
C LEU A 196 -16.00 -3.51 -1.36
N ALA A 197 -15.85 -4.82 -1.62
CA ALA A 197 -14.75 -5.63 -1.11
C ALA A 197 -13.38 -5.05 -1.49
N ALA A 198 -13.20 -4.70 -2.78
CA ALA A 198 -11.96 -4.12 -3.27
C ALA A 198 -11.60 -2.82 -2.54
N GLY A 199 -12.58 -1.92 -2.34
CA GLY A 199 -12.35 -0.65 -1.65
C GLY A 199 -12.05 -0.81 -0.15
N ILE A 200 -12.89 -1.55 0.58
CA ILE A 200 -12.78 -1.60 2.05
C ILE A 200 -11.69 -2.53 2.57
N TYR A 201 -11.24 -3.52 1.79
CA TYR A 201 -10.13 -4.39 2.22
C TYR A 201 -8.81 -3.95 1.60
N GLY A 202 -8.86 -3.39 0.38
CA GLY A 202 -7.67 -2.88 -0.30
C GLY A 202 -7.00 -1.73 0.45
N TYR A 203 -7.77 -0.81 1.05
CA TYR A 203 -7.18 0.30 1.81
C TYR A 203 -6.38 -0.21 3.03
N GLU A 204 -6.87 -1.25 3.71
CA GLU A 204 -6.22 -1.76 4.92
C GLU A 204 -4.94 -2.53 4.58
N PHE A 205 -4.91 -3.24 3.44
CA PHE A 205 -3.65 -3.76 2.88
C PHE A 205 -2.68 -2.63 2.52
N ALA A 206 -3.17 -1.53 1.95
CA ALA A 206 -2.32 -0.38 1.67
C ALA A 206 -1.75 0.23 2.96
N GLN A 207 -2.50 0.24 4.07
CA GLN A 207 -1.96 0.65 5.37
C GLN A 207 -0.88 -0.28 5.89
N ALA A 208 -1.12 -1.60 5.85
CA ALA A 208 -0.14 -2.58 6.29
C ALA A 208 1.13 -2.51 5.41
N GLY A 209 0.96 -2.49 4.09
CA GLY A 209 2.05 -2.41 3.13
C GLY A 209 2.83 -1.11 3.22
N GLU A 210 2.14 0.01 3.49
CA GLU A 210 2.77 1.28 3.83
C GLU A 210 3.63 1.08 5.07
N ILE A 211 3.08 0.81 6.26
CA ILE A 211 3.87 0.69 7.51
C ILE A 211 5.09 -0.22 7.33
N MET A 212 4.96 -1.29 6.57
CA MET A 212 6.01 -2.29 6.35
C MET A 212 6.97 -1.97 5.19
N ARG A 213 6.83 -0.85 4.47
CA ARG A 213 7.60 -0.53 3.25
C ARG A 213 9.11 -0.67 3.45
N ASP A 214 9.62 -0.16 4.56
CA ASP A 214 11.06 -0.17 4.89
C ASP A 214 11.46 -1.39 5.74
N PHE A 215 10.52 -2.28 6.05
CA PHE A 215 10.83 -3.51 6.76
C PHE A 215 11.45 -4.54 5.82
N GLU A 216 12.50 -5.21 6.30
CA GLU A 216 13.23 -6.23 5.56
C GLU A 216 12.28 -7.35 5.09
N GLY A 217 12.26 -7.62 3.77
CA GLY A 217 11.37 -8.61 3.16
C GLY A 217 10.09 -8.07 2.52
N ASN A 218 9.77 -6.77 2.65
CA ASN A 218 8.63 -6.14 1.96
C ASN A 218 9.00 -5.56 0.57
N GLY A 219 9.81 -6.30 -0.18
CA GLY A 219 10.23 -5.98 -1.55
C GLY A 219 10.90 -7.19 -2.22
N GLN A 220 10.51 -7.50 -3.45
CA GLN A 220 11.00 -8.69 -4.18
C GLN A 220 12.43 -8.57 -4.72
N ILE A 221 13.21 -7.57 -4.32
CA ILE A 221 14.59 -7.44 -4.81
C ILE A 221 15.47 -8.62 -4.37
N ASN A 222 15.18 -9.21 -3.21
CA ASN A 222 15.84 -10.43 -2.75
C ASN A 222 15.39 -11.67 -3.53
N GLU A 223 14.25 -11.64 -4.23
CA GLU A 223 13.86 -12.69 -5.18
C GLU A 223 14.45 -12.44 -6.58
N ALA A 224 14.63 -11.18 -6.96
CA ALA A 224 15.32 -10.80 -8.20
C ALA A 224 16.82 -11.11 -8.13
N VAL A 225 17.43 -10.95 -6.95
CA VAL A 225 18.85 -11.23 -6.65
C VAL A 225 18.93 -12.19 -5.45
N PRO A 226 18.61 -13.49 -5.65
CA PRO A 226 18.46 -14.47 -4.56
C PRO A 226 19.76 -14.84 -3.84
N TYR A 227 20.91 -14.65 -4.48
CA TYR A 227 22.19 -15.03 -3.88
C TYR A 227 23.21 -13.91 -4.00
N THR A 228 23.76 -13.48 -2.86
CA THR A 228 24.94 -12.61 -2.82
C THR A 228 26.13 -13.40 -2.29
N PHE A 229 27.32 -13.07 -2.80
CA PHE A 229 28.56 -13.70 -2.34
C PHE A 229 29.72 -12.72 -2.39
N TRP A 230 30.65 -12.89 -1.45
CA TRP A 230 31.85 -12.07 -1.35
C TRP A 230 32.92 -12.60 -2.29
N TYR A 231 33.44 -11.75 -3.16
CA TYR A 231 34.44 -12.12 -4.15
C TYR A 231 35.30 -10.91 -4.52
N ASP A 232 36.63 -11.05 -4.50
CA ASP A 232 37.57 -10.02 -4.98
C ASP A 232 37.34 -8.62 -4.37
N ASN A 233 37.21 -8.56 -3.04
CA ASN A 233 36.98 -7.31 -2.29
C ASN A 233 35.65 -6.59 -2.56
N GLN A 234 34.67 -7.27 -3.15
CA GLN A 234 33.33 -6.75 -3.39
C GLN A 234 32.24 -7.81 -3.18
N VAL A 235 30.99 -7.35 -3.08
CA VAL A 235 29.81 -8.22 -3.05
C VAL A 235 29.28 -8.34 -4.47
N LEU A 236 29.07 -9.57 -4.93
CA LEU A 236 28.41 -9.87 -6.20
C LEU A 236 27.04 -10.49 -5.96
N GLY A 237 26.08 -10.20 -6.85
CA GLY A 237 24.71 -10.71 -6.78
C GLY A 237 24.33 -11.57 -7.98
N GLN A 238 24.04 -12.86 -7.76
CA GLN A 238 23.41 -13.70 -8.77
C GLN A 238 21.93 -13.34 -8.87
N THR A 239 21.48 -13.00 -10.08
CA THR A 239 20.06 -12.80 -10.37
C THR A 239 19.33 -14.13 -10.54
N MET A 240 18.00 -14.12 -10.40
CA MET A 240 17.15 -15.28 -10.67
C MET A 240 17.25 -15.84 -12.10
N GLU A 241 17.68 -15.03 -13.07
CA GLU A 241 17.82 -15.42 -14.48
C GLU A 241 19.23 -15.94 -14.81
N SER A 242 20.15 -15.94 -13.85
CA SER A 242 21.56 -16.32 -14.05
C SER A 242 21.76 -17.78 -14.48
N GLY A 243 20.77 -18.66 -14.26
CA GLY A 243 20.80 -20.06 -14.67
C GLY A 243 20.20 -20.36 -16.05
N ARG A 244 19.60 -19.37 -16.74
CA ARG A 244 18.89 -19.58 -18.02
C ARG A 244 19.81 -19.32 -19.22
N ASP A 245 20.15 -18.06 -19.46
CA ASP A 245 21.14 -17.61 -20.46
C ASP A 245 21.49 -16.14 -20.26
N GLN A 246 22.51 -15.65 -20.96
CA GLN A 246 22.98 -14.27 -20.87
C GLN A 246 21.95 -13.23 -21.31
N GLY A 247 21.14 -13.53 -22.32
CA GLY A 247 20.16 -12.58 -22.85
C GLY A 247 19.12 -12.25 -21.77
N HIS A 248 18.59 -13.27 -21.10
CA HIS A 248 17.62 -13.10 -20.02
C HIS A 248 18.24 -12.44 -18.79
N ASN A 249 19.47 -12.82 -18.42
CA ASN A 249 20.15 -12.23 -17.27
C ASN A 249 20.45 -10.73 -17.48
N THR A 250 20.90 -10.36 -18.68
CA THR A 250 21.14 -8.96 -19.04
C THR A 250 19.83 -8.16 -19.10
N LEU A 251 18.74 -8.76 -19.61
CA LEU A 251 17.43 -8.13 -19.63
C LEU A 251 16.91 -7.83 -18.21
N ASN A 252 17.14 -8.74 -17.25
CA ASN A 252 16.75 -8.53 -15.85
C ASN A 252 17.41 -7.29 -15.26
N ILE A 253 18.73 -7.13 -15.44
CA ILE A 253 19.46 -5.93 -14.99
C ILE A 253 18.97 -4.67 -15.68
N ALA A 254 18.71 -4.72 -16.99
CA ALA A 254 18.17 -3.57 -17.72
C ALA A 254 16.81 -3.11 -17.16
N LEU A 255 15.93 -4.05 -16.83
CA LEU A 255 14.63 -3.76 -16.23
C LEU A 255 14.76 -3.24 -14.79
N LEU A 256 15.63 -3.83 -13.97
CA LEU A 256 15.93 -3.34 -12.61
C LEU A 256 16.49 -1.92 -12.63
N GLY A 257 17.38 -1.60 -13.57
CA GLY A 257 17.93 -0.25 -13.77
C GLY A 257 16.86 0.75 -14.18
N VAL A 258 15.92 0.38 -15.06
CA VAL A 258 14.78 1.24 -15.43
C VAL A 258 13.87 1.49 -14.24
N ILE A 259 13.54 0.46 -13.46
CA ILE A 259 12.72 0.60 -12.24
C ILE A 259 13.42 1.53 -11.23
N ALA A 260 14.72 1.32 -11.00
CA ALA A 260 15.51 2.15 -10.10
C ALA A 260 15.58 3.60 -10.58
N GLN A 261 15.74 3.84 -11.88
CA GLN A 261 15.75 5.18 -12.45
C GLN A 261 14.39 5.88 -12.36
N ILE A 262 13.30 5.14 -12.61
CA ILE A 262 11.93 5.66 -12.43
C ILE A 262 11.73 6.09 -10.97
N ALA A 263 12.14 5.25 -10.02
CA ALA A 263 12.05 5.55 -8.60
C ALA A 263 12.95 6.74 -8.20
N TYR A 264 14.17 6.79 -8.72
CA TYR A 264 15.12 7.89 -8.46
C TYR A 264 14.57 9.23 -8.94
N ASN A 265 13.95 9.26 -10.12
CA ASN A 265 13.28 10.44 -10.65
C ASN A 265 12.07 10.88 -9.81
N GLN A 266 11.53 10.00 -8.98
CA GLN A 266 10.46 10.28 -8.00
C GLN A 266 11.00 10.59 -6.60
N GLY A 267 12.32 10.72 -6.45
CA GLY A 267 12.99 11.03 -5.19
C GLY A 267 13.28 9.82 -4.29
N ASN A 268 13.13 8.60 -4.80
CA ASN A 268 13.41 7.36 -4.07
C ASN A 268 14.66 6.66 -4.62
N ASP A 269 15.75 6.69 -3.85
CA ASP A 269 17.04 6.14 -4.29
C ASP A 269 17.11 4.61 -4.14
N LEU A 270 16.57 3.90 -5.13
CA LEU A 270 16.67 2.44 -5.20
C LEU A 270 18.06 1.94 -5.64
N PHE A 271 18.93 2.81 -6.17
CA PHE A 271 20.29 2.41 -6.51
C PHE A 271 21.12 2.14 -5.26
N SER A 272 20.92 2.90 -4.18
CA SER A 272 21.61 2.68 -2.89
C SER A 272 20.97 1.61 -2.00
N TYR A 273 19.73 1.20 -2.32
CA TYR A 273 18.95 0.26 -1.52
C TYR A 273 19.69 -1.06 -1.29
N ASN A 274 19.57 -1.59 -0.07
CA ASN A 274 20.15 -2.87 0.37
C ASN A 274 21.64 -3.02 0.02
N GLY A 275 22.44 -2.00 0.37
CA GLY A 275 23.88 -2.01 0.10
C GLY A 275 24.23 -1.96 -1.38
N SER A 276 23.39 -1.29 -2.20
CA SER A 276 23.51 -1.23 -3.65
C SER A 276 23.39 -2.60 -4.34
N ILE A 277 22.38 -3.39 -3.97
CA ILE A 277 22.20 -4.76 -4.49
C ILE A 277 22.04 -4.81 -6.03
N ILE A 278 21.46 -3.77 -6.64
CA ILE A 278 21.35 -3.64 -8.10
C ILE A 278 22.73 -3.48 -8.74
N LEU A 279 23.64 -2.74 -8.09
CA LEU A 279 25.03 -2.63 -8.53
C LEU A 279 25.74 -3.98 -8.41
N ALA A 280 25.62 -4.66 -7.27
CA ALA A 280 26.21 -5.99 -7.06
C ALA A 280 25.73 -7.00 -8.12
N ALA A 281 24.46 -6.94 -8.51
CA ALA A 281 23.91 -7.77 -9.57
C ALA A 281 24.42 -7.38 -10.97
N SER A 282 24.54 -6.08 -11.26
CA SER A 282 25.08 -5.58 -12.52
C SER A 282 26.54 -5.99 -12.71
N GLU A 283 27.35 -5.89 -11.66
CA GLU A 283 28.76 -6.30 -11.67
C GLU A 283 28.91 -7.81 -11.88
N TYR A 284 28.02 -8.61 -11.30
CA TYR A 284 27.98 -10.06 -11.54
C TYR A 284 27.73 -10.37 -13.02
N VAL A 285 26.69 -9.78 -13.62
CA VAL A 285 26.35 -10.01 -15.04
C VAL A 285 27.48 -9.54 -15.96
N ALA A 286 28.08 -8.37 -15.67
CA ALA A 286 29.18 -7.85 -16.46
C ALA A 286 30.43 -8.75 -16.39
N ARG A 287 30.69 -9.38 -15.23
CA ARG A 287 31.88 -10.22 -15.00
C ARG A 287 31.73 -11.59 -15.65
N TYR A 288 30.58 -12.24 -15.50
CA TYR A 288 30.36 -13.60 -15.99
C TYR A 288 29.68 -13.57 -17.35
N LYS A 289 30.50 -13.59 -18.41
CA LYS A 289 30.08 -13.91 -19.78
C LYS A 289 29.78 -15.41 -19.86
N LEU A 290 28.53 -15.81 -19.63
CA LEU A 290 28.07 -17.19 -19.83
C LEU A 290 27.79 -17.48 -21.31
#